data_AF-A0A936Q1F4-F1
#
_entry.id   AF-A0A936Q1F4-F1
#
_cell.length_a   1.000
_cell.length_b   1.000
_cell.length_c   1.000
_cell.angle_alpha   90.00
_cell.angle_beta   90.00
_cell.angle_gamma   90.00
#
_symmetry.space_group_name_H-M   'P 1'
#
loop_
_entity.id
_entity.type
_entity.pdbx_description
1 polymer ?
#
loop_
_entity_poly.entity_id
_entity_poly.type
_entity_poly.pdbx_seq_one_letter_code
_entity_poly.pdbx_strand_id
1 'polypeptide(L)'
;MVKPCENEECGKPFIAKRRDTRFCSASCRARAHTLKSRREYLLARTSAAAGVEVVVPPATPATARLERRVRGLEAAIEGARVEAVRGLGELAAELRVGRDQAADAVAELSARVDTEVAAQARRARAAATEGRRRDARLREVEAQLLRVTTLLGALEQRLVALEQAVVVATARLGARQR
;
A
#
# COMPACT_ATOMS: atom_id res chain seq x y z
N MET A 1 -36.72 20.40 16.20
CA MET A 1 -38.05 20.03 15.65
C MET A 1 -37.90 19.82 14.14
N VAL A 2 -38.33 18.67 13.61
CA VAL A 2 -38.26 18.41 12.16
C VAL A 2 -39.48 19.07 11.50
N LYS A 3 -39.26 19.89 10.47
CA LYS A 3 -40.30 20.55 9.69
C LYS A 3 -40.09 20.29 8.19
N PRO A 4 -41.16 20.21 7.39
CA PRO A 4 -41.03 20.24 5.94
C PRO A 4 -40.50 21.61 5.49
N CYS A 5 -39.72 21.64 4.42
CA CYS A 5 -39.31 22.88 3.77
C CYS A 5 -40.46 23.44 2.93
N GLU A 6 -40.78 24.72 3.09
CA GLU A 6 -41.88 25.39 2.36
C GLU A 6 -41.59 25.52 0.84
N ASN A 7 -40.35 25.33 0.40
CA ASN A 7 -40.01 25.20 -1.01
C ASN A 7 -40.18 23.74 -1.48
N GLU A 8 -41.21 23.49 -2.30
CA GLU A 8 -41.58 22.18 -2.86
C GLU A 8 -40.44 21.51 -3.64
N GLU A 9 -39.59 22.27 -4.34
CA GLU A 9 -38.46 21.73 -5.09
C GLU A 9 -37.34 21.22 -4.17
N CYS A 10 -37.21 21.79 -2.98
CA CYS A 10 -36.17 21.35 -2.04
C CYS A 10 -36.55 20.05 -1.34
N GLY A 11 -37.85 19.72 -1.23
CA GLY A 11 -38.43 18.39 -0.94
C GLY A 11 -38.01 17.68 0.36
N LYS A 12 -37.02 18.19 1.10
CA LYS A 12 -36.40 17.49 2.22
C LYS A 12 -36.88 18.07 3.56
N PRO A 13 -37.31 17.23 4.51
CA PRO A 13 -37.54 17.69 5.88
C PRO A 13 -36.21 18.13 6.51
N PHE A 14 -36.26 19.16 7.35
CA PHE A 14 -35.07 19.71 8.00
C PHE A 14 -35.31 19.99 9.48
N ILE A 15 -34.23 20.02 10.26
CA ILE A 15 -34.30 20.36 11.69
C ILE A 15 -34.25 21.88 11.82
N ALA A 16 -35.38 22.48 12.17
CA ALA A 16 -35.47 23.92 12.42
C ALA A 16 -34.90 24.26 13.81
N LYS A 17 -33.97 25.22 13.86
CA LYS A 17 -33.39 25.76 15.11
C LYS A 17 -34.30 26.77 15.81
N ARG A 18 -35.22 27.42 15.09
CA ARG A 18 -36.20 28.37 15.63
C ARG A 18 -37.62 28.03 15.17
N ARG A 19 -38.63 28.42 15.97
CA ARG A 19 -40.04 28.11 15.71
C ARG A 19 -40.58 28.74 14.42
N ASP A 20 -40.01 29.84 13.97
CA ASP A 20 -40.37 30.62 12.79
C ASP A 20 -39.61 30.23 11.51
N THR A 21 -38.63 29.33 11.58
CA THR A 21 -37.86 28.93 10.40
C THR A 21 -38.71 28.05 9.48
N ARG A 22 -38.99 28.54 8.25
CA ARG A 22 -39.82 27.85 7.24
C ARG A 22 -39.03 27.18 6.10
N PHE A 23 -37.76 27.54 5.93
CA PHE A 23 -36.90 27.05 4.84
C PHE A 23 -35.69 26.29 5.37
N CYS A 24 -35.31 25.20 4.69
CA CYS A 24 -34.18 24.36 5.09
C CYS A 24 -32.81 25.01 4.88
N SER A 25 -32.72 26.02 4.01
CA SER A 25 -31.49 26.79 3.76
C SER A 25 -31.80 28.18 3.22
N ALA A 26 -30.81 29.08 3.30
CA ALA A 26 -30.88 30.40 2.66
C ALA A 26 -31.10 30.29 1.14
N SER A 27 -30.48 29.28 0.50
CA SER A 27 -30.65 29.02 -0.93
C SER A 27 -32.07 28.57 -1.30
N CYS A 28 -32.74 27.79 -0.45
CA CYS A 28 -34.15 27.41 -0.67
C CYS A 28 -35.11 28.59 -0.41
N ARG A 29 -34.78 29.48 0.54
CA ARG A 29 -35.51 30.76 0.75
C ARG A 29 -35.37 31.67 -0.47
N ALA A 30 -34.14 31.89 -0.95
CA ALA A 30 -33.89 32.71 -2.13
C ALA A 30 -34.61 32.16 -3.36
N ARG A 31 -34.56 30.84 -3.58
CA ARG A 31 -35.31 30.17 -4.66
C ARG A 31 -36.82 30.30 -4.54
N ALA A 32 -37.38 30.19 -3.34
CA ALA A 32 -38.82 30.38 -3.15
C ALA A 32 -39.27 31.81 -3.47
N HIS A 33 -38.49 32.82 -3.08
CA HIS A 33 -38.76 34.21 -3.42
C HIS A 33 -38.61 34.51 -4.91
N THR A 34 -37.57 33.96 -5.57
CA THR A 34 -37.40 34.13 -7.01
C THR A 34 -38.45 33.38 -7.81
N LEU A 35 -38.93 32.22 -7.35
CA LEU A 35 -40.04 31.51 -7.98
C LEU A 35 -41.38 32.25 -7.81
N LYS A 36 -41.66 32.85 -6.65
CA LYS A 36 -42.88 33.65 -6.45
C LYS A 36 -42.88 34.91 -7.31
N SER A 37 -41.77 35.68 -7.31
CA SER A 37 -41.66 36.87 -8.17
C SER A 37 -41.61 36.52 -9.65
N ARG A 38 -40.97 35.41 -10.03
CA ARG A 38 -40.99 34.91 -11.42
C ARG A 38 -42.36 34.38 -11.81
N ARG A 39 -43.12 33.74 -10.93
CA ARG A 39 -44.48 33.26 -11.22
C ARG A 39 -45.47 34.41 -11.29
N GLU A 40 -45.38 35.42 -10.43
CA GLU A 40 -46.15 36.67 -10.54
C GLU A 40 -45.76 37.45 -11.79
N TYR A 41 -44.46 37.54 -12.11
CA TYR A 41 -43.95 38.15 -13.33
C TYR A 41 -44.39 37.40 -14.59
N LEU A 42 -44.33 36.07 -14.59
CA LEU A 42 -44.78 35.24 -15.71
C LEU A 42 -46.31 35.27 -15.83
N LEU A 43 -47.06 35.25 -14.74
CA LEU A 43 -48.53 35.37 -14.75
C LEU A 43 -48.95 36.73 -15.31
N ALA A 44 -48.36 37.84 -14.82
CA ALA A 44 -48.59 39.18 -15.35
C ALA A 44 -48.21 39.29 -16.83
N ARG A 45 -47.16 38.58 -17.25
CA ARG A 45 -46.73 38.56 -18.65
C ARG A 45 -47.61 37.66 -19.53
N THR A 46 -48.15 36.54 -19.02
CA THR A 46 -49.05 35.66 -19.76
C THR A 46 -50.46 36.25 -19.88
N SER A 47 -50.96 36.96 -18.87
CA SER A 47 -52.23 37.70 -19.00
C SER A 47 -52.09 38.93 -19.91
N ALA A 48 -50.89 39.51 -20.05
CA ALA A 48 -50.59 40.50 -21.09
C ALA A 48 -50.31 39.87 -22.48
N ALA A 49 -49.98 38.58 -22.56
CA ALA A 49 -49.60 37.89 -23.80
C ALA A 49 -50.71 37.03 -24.43
N ALA A 50 -51.92 36.98 -23.84
CA ALA A 50 -53.07 36.25 -24.39
C ALA A 50 -53.63 36.83 -25.71
N GLY A 51 -52.96 37.83 -26.32
CA GLY A 51 -53.26 38.33 -27.66
C GLY A 51 -52.04 38.94 -28.37
N VAL A 52 -50.82 38.66 -27.91
CA VAL A 52 -49.60 39.22 -28.51
C VAL A 52 -48.89 38.13 -29.28
N GLU A 53 -49.14 38.06 -30.58
CA GLU A 53 -48.21 37.42 -31.51
C GLU A 53 -46.82 37.99 -31.23
N VAL A 54 -45.91 37.15 -30.73
CA VAL A 54 -44.52 37.54 -30.53
C VAL A 54 -43.90 37.61 -31.93
N VAL A 55 -44.16 38.71 -32.62
CA VAL A 55 -43.38 39.13 -33.77
C VAL A 55 -41.98 39.33 -33.23
N VAL A 56 -41.09 38.38 -33.51
CA VAL A 56 -39.65 38.55 -33.29
C VAL A 56 -39.28 39.82 -34.05
N PRO A 57 -38.93 40.93 -33.37
CA PRO A 57 -38.61 42.15 -34.09
C PRO A 57 -37.46 41.83 -35.05
N PRO A 58 -37.47 42.37 -36.27
CA PRO A 58 -36.42 42.11 -37.25
C PRO A 58 -35.08 42.36 -36.59
N ALA A 59 -34.12 41.47 -36.83
CA ALA A 59 -32.81 41.49 -36.18
C ALA A 59 -32.25 42.91 -36.19
N THR A 60 -32.19 43.53 -35.01
CA THR A 60 -31.60 44.85 -34.89
C THR A 60 -30.08 44.71 -35.03
N PRO A 61 -29.36 45.77 -35.42
CA PRO A 61 -27.91 45.75 -35.45
C PRO A 61 -27.30 45.35 -34.09
N ALA A 62 -28.01 45.62 -32.98
CA ALA A 62 -27.62 45.23 -31.63
C ALA A 62 -27.71 43.71 -31.41
N THR A 63 -28.79 43.05 -31.84
CA THR A 63 -28.93 41.60 -31.71
C THR A 63 -27.92 40.85 -32.59
N ALA A 64 -27.63 41.36 -33.78
CA ALA A 64 -26.60 40.79 -34.67
C ALA A 64 -25.17 40.92 -34.11
N ARG A 65 -24.88 41.95 -33.32
CA ARG A 65 -23.58 42.08 -32.61
C ARG A 65 -23.51 41.13 -31.41
N LEU A 66 -24.60 41.00 -30.66
CA LEU A 66 -24.67 40.09 -29.52
C LEU A 66 -24.49 38.64 -29.98
N GLU A 67 -25.18 38.23 -31.05
CA GLU A 67 -25.08 36.89 -31.61
C GLU A 67 -23.67 36.56 -32.09
N ARG A 68 -23.00 37.50 -32.76
CA ARG A 68 -21.59 37.33 -33.15
C ARG A 68 -20.66 37.18 -31.93
N ARG A 69 -20.89 37.94 -30.85
CA ARG A 69 -20.12 37.78 -29.60
C ARG A 69 -20.38 36.45 -28.92
N VAL A 70 -21.63 35.99 -28.89
CA VAL A 70 -21.99 34.69 -28.31
C VAL A 70 -21.33 33.56 -29.08
N ARG A 71 -21.42 33.54 -30.41
CA ARG A 71 -20.73 32.53 -31.24
C ARG A 71 -19.21 32.58 -31.07
N GLY A 72 -18.63 33.78 -30.93
CA GLY A 72 -17.21 33.94 -30.62
C GLY A 72 -16.82 33.39 -29.26
N LEU A 73 -17.65 33.59 -28.24
CA LEU A 73 -17.46 33.02 -26.89
C LEU A 73 -17.62 31.50 -26.88
N GLU A 74 -18.61 30.96 -27.59
CA GLU A 74 -18.81 29.52 -27.72
C GLU A 74 -17.60 28.86 -28.39
N ALA A 75 -17.08 29.45 -29.47
CA ALA A 75 -15.87 28.95 -30.14
C ALA A 75 -14.64 29.01 -29.23
N ALA A 76 -14.47 30.07 -28.44
CA ALA A 76 -13.38 30.18 -27.47
C ALA A 76 -13.48 29.15 -26.34
N ILE A 77 -14.69 28.93 -25.82
CA ILE A 77 -14.94 27.91 -24.78
C ILE A 77 -14.68 26.51 -25.34
N GLU A 78 -15.12 26.23 -26.55
CA GLU A 78 -14.89 24.94 -27.19
C GLU A 78 -13.41 24.72 -27.47
N GLY A 79 -12.70 25.74 -27.97
CA GLY A 79 -11.24 25.71 -28.12
C GLY A 79 -10.52 25.39 -26.79
N ALA A 80 -10.88 26.11 -25.73
CA ALA A 80 -10.30 25.89 -24.39
C ALA A 80 -10.61 24.49 -23.84
N ARG A 81 -11.80 23.94 -24.10
CA ARG A 81 -12.16 22.56 -23.71
C ARG A 81 -11.31 21.53 -24.44
N VAL A 82 -11.15 21.67 -25.75
CA VAL A 82 -10.33 20.75 -26.57
C VAL A 82 -8.88 20.78 -26.09
N GLU A 83 -8.32 21.96 -25.84
CA GLU A 83 -6.96 22.12 -25.30
C GLU A 83 -6.82 21.48 -23.91
N ALA A 84 -7.79 21.71 -23.01
CA ALA A 84 -7.78 21.10 -21.67
C ALA A 84 -7.86 19.57 -21.72
N VAL A 85 -8.72 18.99 -22.57
CA VAL A 85 -8.82 17.54 -22.73
C VAL A 85 -7.54 16.96 -23.31
N ARG A 86 -6.91 17.66 -24.27
CA ARG A 86 -5.61 17.24 -24.82
C ARG A 86 -4.53 17.23 -23.74
N GLY A 87 -4.41 18.31 -22.96
CA GLY A 87 -3.45 18.40 -21.85
C GLY A 87 -3.68 17.34 -20.77
N LEU A 88 -4.94 17.04 -20.43
CA LEU A 88 -5.27 15.93 -19.53
C LEU A 88 -4.91 14.56 -20.13
N GLY A 89 -5.06 14.38 -21.44
CA GLY A 89 -4.65 13.17 -22.15
C GLY A 89 -3.14 12.95 -22.12
N GLU A 90 -2.36 14.02 -22.33
CA GLU A 90 -0.89 14.00 -22.24
C GLU A 90 -0.43 13.66 -20.82
N LEU A 91 -0.97 14.33 -19.80
CA LEU A 91 -0.65 14.04 -18.40
C LEU A 91 -1.01 12.59 -18.01
N ALA A 92 -2.16 12.09 -18.47
CA ALA A 92 -2.56 10.71 -18.22
C ALA A 92 -1.65 9.68 -18.92
N ALA A 93 -1.05 10.04 -20.07
CA ALA A 93 -0.07 9.21 -20.75
C ALA A 93 1.27 9.19 -19.98
N GLU A 94 1.76 10.35 -19.54
CA GLU A 94 2.98 10.47 -18.73
C GLU A 94 2.88 9.68 -17.42
N LEU A 95 1.75 9.80 -16.71
CA LEU A 95 1.48 9.04 -15.48
C LEU A 95 1.48 7.52 -15.73
N ARG A 96 0.99 7.08 -16.89
CA ARG A 96 0.98 5.65 -17.26
C ARG A 96 2.40 5.14 -17.46
N VAL A 97 3.21 5.88 -18.22
CA VAL A 97 4.63 5.57 -18.45
C VAL A 97 5.39 5.55 -17.12
N GLY A 98 5.19 6.53 -16.24
CA GLY A 98 5.81 6.56 -14.92
C GLY A 98 5.40 5.37 -14.04
N ARG A 99 4.13 4.94 -14.12
CA ARG A 99 3.65 3.75 -13.40
C ARG A 99 4.31 2.47 -13.93
N ASP A 100 4.41 2.32 -15.23
CA ASP A 100 5.00 1.14 -15.86
C ASP A 100 6.50 1.05 -15.54
N GLN A 101 7.23 2.17 -15.60
CA GLN A 101 8.63 2.26 -15.14
C GLN A 101 8.80 1.89 -13.67
N ALA A 102 7.90 2.34 -12.80
CA ALA A 102 7.93 1.99 -11.39
C ALA A 102 7.67 0.49 -11.17
N ALA A 103 6.74 -0.10 -11.92
CA ALA A 103 6.46 -1.53 -11.86
C ALA A 103 7.68 -2.36 -12.30
N ASP A 104 8.34 -1.96 -13.40
CA ASP A 104 9.54 -2.63 -13.90
C ASP A 104 10.70 -2.54 -12.90
N ALA A 105 10.93 -1.37 -12.29
CA ALA A 105 11.96 -1.20 -11.26
C ALA A 105 11.70 -2.06 -10.01
N VAL A 106 10.44 -2.18 -9.58
CA VAL A 106 10.06 -3.05 -8.46
C VAL A 106 10.28 -4.52 -8.80
N ALA A 107 9.91 -4.94 -10.01
CA ALA A 107 10.15 -6.32 -10.46
C ALA A 107 11.65 -6.65 -10.52
N GLU A 108 12.47 -5.73 -11.03
CA GLU A 108 13.93 -5.89 -11.04
C GLU A 108 14.52 -5.98 -9.63
N LEU A 109 14.09 -5.09 -8.72
CA LEU A 109 14.52 -5.11 -7.33
C LEU A 109 14.13 -6.42 -6.63
N SER A 110 12.90 -6.90 -6.86
CA SER A 110 12.43 -8.18 -6.31
C SER A 110 13.32 -9.33 -6.79
N ALA A 111 13.62 -9.40 -8.09
CA ALA A 111 14.47 -10.46 -8.65
C ALA A 111 15.90 -10.43 -8.07
N ARG A 112 16.47 -9.25 -7.83
CA ARG A 112 17.77 -9.09 -7.19
C ARG A 112 17.74 -9.60 -5.74
N VAL A 113 16.73 -9.19 -4.97
CA VAL A 113 16.54 -9.64 -3.57
C VAL A 113 16.38 -11.16 -3.51
N ASP A 114 15.56 -11.75 -4.37
CA ASP A 114 15.37 -13.21 -4.41
C ASP A 114 16.67 -13.95 -4.70
N THR A 115 17.49 -13.41 -5.61
CA THR A 115 18.80 -13.98 -5.95
C THR A 115 19.77 -13.91 -4.76
N GLU A 116 19.82 -12.79 -4.06
CA GLU A 116 20.66 -12.60 -2.88
C GLU A 116 20.23 -13.48 -1.70
N VAL A 117 18.93 -13.56 -1.43
CA VAL A 117 18.35 -14.43 -0.40
C VAL A 117 18.66 -15.90 -0.71
N ALA A 118 18.49 -16.33 -1.97
CA ALA A 118 18.86 -17.68 -2.39
C ALA A 118 20.38 -17.95 -2.21
N ALA A 119 21.24 -16.96 -2.50
CA ALA A 119 22.67 -17.08 -2.29
C ALA A 119 23.05 -17.15 -0.80
N GLN A 120 22.40 -16.36 0.07
CA GLN A 120 22.59 -16.44 1.52
C GLN A 120 22.12 -17.78 2.08
N ALA A 121 20.98 -18.29 1.64
CA ALA A 121 20.49 -19.60 2.03
C ALA A 121 21.47 -20.73 1.67
N ARG A 122 22.08 -20.68 0.47
CA ARG A 122 23.13 -21.63 0.07
C ARG A 122 24.38 -21.54 0.98
N ARG A 123 24.85 -20.33 1.28
CA ARG A 123 25.99 -20.09 2.20
C ARG A 123 25.71 -20.61 3.61
N ALA A 124 24.53 -20.35 4.16
CA ALA A 124 24.13 -20.84 5.48
C ALA A 124 24.08 -22.38 5.55
N ARG A 125 23.53 -23.04 4.51
CA ARG A 125 23.53 -24.50 4.43
C ARG A 125 24.94 -25.09 4.37
N ALA A 126 25.83 -24.48 3.58
CA ALA A 126 27.22 -24.90 3.50
C ALA A 126 27.93 -24.77 4.87
N ALA A 127 27.75 -23.65 5.56
CA ALA A 127 28.31 -23.44 6.90
C ALA A 127 27.77 -24.47 7.91
N ALA A 128 26.47 -24.77 7.90
CA ALA A 128 25.88 -25.79 8.77
C ALA A 128 26.42 -27.21 8.47
N THR A 129 26.65 -27.56 7.20
CA THR A 129 27.27 -28.84 6.84
C THR A 129 28.71 -28.95 7.31
N GLU A 130 29.48 -27.86 7.22
CA GLU A 130 30.85 -27.81 7.69
C GLU A 130 30.93 -27.92 9.22
N GLY A 131 30.03 -27.26 9.95
CA GLY A 131 29.89 -27.41 11.40
C GLY A 131 29.67 -28.87 11.82
N ARG A 132 28.71 -29.57 11.18
CA ARG A 132 28.47 -31.00 11.45
C ARG A 132 29.67 -31.89 11.17
N ARG A 133 30.46 -31.60 10.12
CA ARG A 133 31.71 -32.34 9.83
C ARG A 133 32.76 -32.12 10.91
N ARG A 134 32.90 -30.89 11.41
CA ARG A 134 33.82 -30.57 12.51
C ARG A 134 33.39 -31.28 13.80
N ASP A 135 32.11 -31.27 14.13
CA ASP A 135 31.57 -31.96 15.30
C ASP A 135 31.82 -33.48 15.23
N ALA A 136 31.64 -34.09 14.05
CA ALA A 136 31.92 -35.51 13.86
C ALA A 136 33.41 -35.83 14.09
N ARG A 137 34.32 -34.99 13.58
CA ARG A 137 35.77 -35.14 13.82
C ARG A 137 36.12 -34.98 15.31
N LEU A 138 35.51 -34.02 16.01
CA LEU A 138 35.74 -33.85 17.45
C LEU A 138 35.32 -35.08 18.24
N ARG A 139 34.14 -35.65 17.97
CA ARG A 139 33.69 -36.90 18.60
C ARG A 139 34.60 -38.08 18.29
N GLU A 140 35.15 -38.14 17.08
CA GLU A 140 36.13 -39.17 16.72
C GLU A 140 37.42 -39.02 17.53
N VAL A 141 37.93 -37.80 17.67
CA VAL A 141 39.11 -37.50 18.50
C VAL A 141 38.84 -37.82 19.98
N GLU A 142 37.67 -37.47 20.51
CA GLU A 142 37.25 -37.85 21.87
C GLU A 142 37.23 -39.38 22.07
N ALA A 143 36.69 -40.12 21.10
CA ALA A 143 36.68 -41.59 21.14
C ALA A 143 38.08 -42.19 21.01
N GLN A 144 39.01 -41.54 20.30
CA GLN A 144 40.41 -41.95 20.25
C GLN A 144 41.12 -41.68 21.57
N LEU A 145 40.91 -40.50 22.17
CA LEU A 145 41.46 -40.15 23.48
C LEU A 145 41.01 -41.15 24.56
N LEU A 146 39.72 -41.47 24.63
CA LEU A 146 39.21 -42.47 25.58
C LEU A 146 39.87 -43.85 25.39
N ARG A 147 40.08 -44.27 24.14
CA ARG A 147 40.77 -45.53 23.81
C ARG A 147 42.21 -45.51 24.28
N VAL A 148 42.95 -44.43 24.02
CA VAL A 148 44.33 -44.27 24.49
C VAL A 148 44.41 -44.27 26.01
N THR A 149 43.53 -43.53 26.70
CA THR A 149 43.47 -43.52 28.18
C THR A 149 43.20 -44.91 28.75
N THR A 150 42.25 -45.65 28.16
CA THR A 150 41.96 -47.03 28.57
C THR A 150 43.17 -47.95 28.39
N LEU A 151 43.88 -47.83 27.25
CA LEU A 151 45.08 -48.62 26.98
C LEU A 151 46.23 -48.27 27.94
N LEU A 152 46.42 -46.99 28.25
CA LEU A 152 47.42 -46.54 29.22
C LEU A 152 47.12 -47.09 30.62
N GLY A 153 45.86 -47.02 31.07
CA GLY A 153 45.46 -47.61 32.36
C GLY A 153 45.71 -49.13 32.41
N ALA A 154 45.44 -49.85 31.32
CA ALA A 154 45.75 -51.28 31.23
C ALA A 154 47.25 -51.57 31.26
N LEU A 155 48.08 -50.73 30.61
CA LEU A 155 49.54 -50.85 30.67
C LEU A 155 50.07 -50.61 32.08
N GLU A 156 49.57 -49.58 32.76
CA GLU A 156 49.94 -49.27 34.14
C GLU A 156 49.64 -50.44 35.09
N GLN A 157 48.45 -51.05 34.98
CA GLN A 157 48.11 -52.24 35.77
C GLN A 157 49.04 -53.43 35.50
N ARG A 158 49.46 -53.65 34.25
CA ARG A 158 50.40 -54.73 33.90
C ARG A 158 51.80 -54.47 34.46
N LEU A 159 52.25 -53.21 34.46
CA LEU A 159 53.52 -52.83 35.08
C LEU A 159 53.49 -53.08 36.59
N VAL A 160 52.43 -52.67 37.30
CA VAL A 160 52.28 -52.96 38.73
C VAL A 160 52.26 -54.48 39.00
N ALA A 161 51.56 -55.26 38.17
CA ALA A 161 51.56 -56.72 38.31
C ALA A 161 52.95 -57.34 38.11
N LEU A 162 53.73 -56.82 37.16
CA LEU A 162 55.12 -57.25 36.94
C LEU A 162 56.03 -56.89 38.13
N GLU A 163 55.91 -55.68 38.68
CA GLU A 163 56.66 -55.27 39.87
C GLU A 163 56.38 -56.21 41.06
N GLN A 164 55.10 -56.53 41.31
CA GLN A 164 54.72 -57.49 42.36
C GLN A 164 55.29 -58.90 42.10
N ALA A 165 55.25 -59.37 40.85
CA ALA A 165 55.82 -60.67 40.49
C ALA A 165 57.34 -60.72 40.75
N VAL A 166 58.06 -59.64 40.45
CA VAL A 166 59.50 -59.51 40.73
C VAL A 166 59.76 -59.57 42.24
N VAL A 167 59.01 -58.81 43.05
CA VAL A 167 59.15 -58.83 44.53
C VAL A 167 58.90 -60.23 45.10
N VAL A 168 57.89 -60.94 44.60
CA VAL A 168 57.61 -62.32 45.03
C VAL A 168 58.73 -63.28 44.59
N ALA A 169 59.24 -63.14 43.37
CA ALA A 169 60.33 -63.97 42.86
C ALA A 169 61.63 -63.77 43.66
N THR A 170 61.99 -62.53 43.99
CA THR A 170 63.18 -62.22 44.79
C THR A 170 63.04 -62.75 46.21
N ALA A 171 61.87 -62.62 46.84
CA ALA A 171 61.59 -63.21 48.15
C ALA A 171 61.76 -64.75 48.15
N ARG A 172 61.25 -65.42 47.11
CA ARG A 172 61.41 -66.89 46.94
C ARG A 172 62.87 -67.30 46.73
N LEU A 173 63.65 -66.54 45.96
CA LEU A 173 65.09 -66.79 45.78
C LEU A 173 65.85 -66.61 47.10
N GLY A 174 65.57 -65.54 47.85
CA GLY A 174 66.19 -65.29 49.16
C GLY A 174 65.86 -66.38 50.19
N ALA A 175 64.66 -66.98 50.11
CA ALA A 175 64.28 -68.11 50.96
C ALA A 175 65.04 -69.42 50.62
N ARG A 176 65.46 -69.61 49.36
CA ARG A 176 66.23 -70.80 48.94
C ARG A 176 67.73 -70.69 49.19
N GLN A 177 68.26 -69.48 49.35
CA GLN A 177 69.69 -69.23 49.59
C GLN A 177 70.11 -69.36 51.06
N ARG A 178 69.14 -69.32 51.98
CA ARG A 178 69.35 -69.59 53.41
C ARG A 178 69.20 -71.08 53.68
#